data_AF-A0A7S6RWT1-F1
#
_entry.id   AF-A0A7S6RWT1-F1
#
_cell.length_a   1.000
_cell.length_b   1.000
_cell.length_c   1.000
_cell.angle_alpha   90.00
_cell.angle_beta   90.00
_cell.angle_gamma   90.00
#
_symmetry.space_group_name_H-M   'P 1'
#
loop_
_entity.id
_entity.type
_entity.pdbx_description
1 polymer ?
#
loop_
_entity_poly.entity_id
_entity_poly.type
_entity_poly.pdbx_seq_one_letter_code
_entity_poly.pdbx_strand_id
1 'polypeptide(L)'
;MARARDLVEGRIGVIVCAREMSKLAFWLREQNDPSFATFRGIDSESDTLPAGPERQYWSESALREEDEKIRVAEDLWRTVAMEAARALMEKYRASADEHT
;
A
#
# COMPACT_ATOMS: atom_id res chain seq x y z
N MET A 1 0.91 -3.43 12.69
CA MET A 1 0.89 -3.36 11.21
C MET A 1 -0.37 -4.02 10.62
N ALA A 2 -1.51 -3.33 10.63
CA ALA A 2 -2.77 -3.90 10.12
C ALA A 2 -2.81 -3.94 8.58
N ARG A 3 -2.49 -2.83 7.91
CA ARG A 3 -2.54 -2.75 6.43
C ARG A 3 -1.54 -3.66 5.72
N ALA A 4 -0.36 -3.86 6.30
CA ALA A 4 0.63 -4.80 5.76
C ALA A 4 0.07 -6.22 5.75
N ARG A 5 -0.59 -6.61 6.86
CA ARG A 5 -1.26 -7.90 7.00
C ARG A 5 -2.43 -8.03 6.03
N ASP A 6 -3.26 -7.00 5.92
CA ASP A 6 -4.39 -6.97 4.98
C ASP A 6 -3.91 -7.20 3.54
N LEU A 7 -2.79 -6.60 3.13
CA LEU A 7 -2.18 -6.81 1.82
C LEU A 7 -1.68 -8.25 1.65
N VAL A 8 -0.93 -8.78 2.63
CA VAL A 8 -0.40 -10.15 2.59
C VAL A 8 -1.51 -11.20 2.52
N GLU A 9 -2.64 -10.95 3.20
CA GLU A 9 -3.81 -11.82 3.20
C GLU A 9 -4.74 -11.57 1.99
N GLY A 10 -4.41 -10.63 1.10
CA GLY A 10 -5.19 -10.31 -0.09
C GLY A 10 -6.51 -9.59 0.20
N ARG A 11 -6.69 -9.02 1.39
CA ARG A 11 -7.89 -8.26 1.80
C ARG A 11 -7.92 -6.85 1.21
N ILE A 12 -6.77 -6.30 0.86
CA ILE A 12 -6.63 -5.02 0.14
C ILE A 12 -5.61 -5.15 -0.99
N GLY A 13 -5.78 -4.32 -2.02
CA GLY A 13 -4.84 -4.21 -3.13
C GLY A 13 -3.57 -3.43 -2.78
N VAL A 14 -2.59 -3.49 -3.68
CA VAL A 14 -1.26 -2.86 -3.51
C VAL A 14 -1.39 -1.35 -3.40
N ILE A 15 -2.19 -0.72 -4.26
CA ILE A 15 -2.35 0.75 -4.29
C ILE A 15 -3.02 1.25 -3.00
N VAL A 16 -4.07 0.56 -2.55
CA VAL A 16 -4.75 0.90 -1.29
C VAL A 16 -3.79 0.76 -0.11
N CYS A 17 -2.99 -0.32 -0.07
CA CYS A 17 -1.98 -0.49 0.97
C CYS A 17 -0.94 0.64 0.91
N ALA A 18 -0.44 1.00 -0.28
CA ALA A 18 0.56 2.05 -0.47
C ALA A 18 0.11 3.40 0.09
N ARG A 19 -1.11 3.84 -0.23
CA ARG A 19 -1.71 5.07 0.30
C ARG A 19 -1.77 5.10 1.81
N GLU A 20 -2.22 4.00 2.41
CA GLU A 20 -2.36 3.91 3.87
C GLU A 20 -0.99 3.84 4.57
N MET A 21 -0.01 3.16 3.96
CA MET A 21 1.36 3.10 4.46
C MET A 21 2.10 4.43 4.33
N SER A 22 1.88 5.18 3.24
CA SER A 22 2.42 6.51 3.01
C SER A 22 1.98 7.48 4.11
N LYS A 23 0.68 7.49 4.45
CA LYS A 23 0.13 8.24 5.59
C LYS A 23 0.77 7.79 6.90
N LEU A 24 0.85 6.48 7.15
CA LEU A 24 1.40 5.93 8.38
C LEU A 24 2.88 6.32 8.57
N ALA A 25 3.69 6.27 7.51
CA ALA A 25 5.10 6.66 7.55
C ALA A 25 5.28 8.11 8.01
N PHE A 26 4.40 9.02 7.55
CA PHE A 26 4.39 10.40 7.98
C PHE A 26 4.11 10.52 9.48
N TRP A 27 3.04 9.86 9.97
CA TRP A 27 2.66 9.89 11.38
C TRP A 27 3.73 9.33 12.31
N LEU A 28 4.40 8.24 11.90
CA LEU A 28 5.47 7.61 12.68
C LEU A 28 6.82 8.32 12.53
N ARG A 29 6.93 9.31 11.64
CA ARG A 29 8.21 9.95 11.25
C ARG A 29 9.25 8.97 10.70
N GLU A 30 8.79 7.84 10.15
CA GLU A 30 9.60 6.75 9.58
C GLU A 30 9.77 6.91 8.06
N GLN A 31 9.79 8.14 7.58
CA GLN A 31 9.85 8.47 6.15
C GLN A 31 11.14 8.01 5.47
N ASN A 32 12.18 7.67 6.25
CA ASN A 32 13.46 7.18 5.75
C ASN A 32 13.57 5.65 5.78
N ASP A 33 12.58 4.94 6.34
CA ASP A 33 12.56 3.48 6.31
C ASP A 33 12.39 2.98 4.86
N PRO A 34 13.24 2.04 4.39
CA PRO A 34 13.19 1.58 3.00
C PRO A 34 11.84 0.97 2.60
N SER A 35 11.16 0.26 3.51
CA SER A 35 9.88 -0.36 3.21
C SER A 35 8.78 0.67 3.10
N PHE A 36 8.78 1.70 3.95
CA PHE A 36 7.87 2.85 3.79
C PHE A 36 8.19 3.66 2.52
N ALA A 37 9.47 3.78 2.15
CA ALA A 37 9.87 4.42 0.90
C ALA A 37 9.33 3.70 -0.34
N THR A 38 9.33 2.35 -0.36
CA THR A 38 8.68 1.55 -1.41
C THR A 38 7.20 1.90 -1.54
N PHE A 39 6.45 1.92 -0.44
CA PHE A 39 5.03 2.25 -0.49
C PHE A 39 4.76 3.69 -0.94
N ARG A 40 5.57 4.66 -0.52
CA ARG A 40 5.44 6.04 -0.99
C ARG A 40 5.74 6.19 -2.48
N GLY A 41 6.70 5.42 -3.01
CA GLY A 41 6.95 5.37 -4.45
C GLY A 41 5.74 4.85 -5.21
N ILE A 42 5.15 3.74 -4.77
CA ILE A 42 3.93 3.18 -5.36
C ILE A 42 2.77 4.17 -5.28
N ASP A 43 2.57 4.81 -4.12
CA ASP A 43 1.53 5.83 -3.90
C ASP A 43 1.69 6.99 -4.90
N SER A 44 2.91 7.47 -5.11
CA SER A 44 3.21 8.54 -6.06
C SER A 44 2.96 8.14 -7.51
N GLU A 45 3.33 6.92 -7.92
CA GLU A 45 3.15 6.44 -9.30
C GLU A 45 1.71 6.02 -9.62
N SER A 46 0.85 5.91 -8.60
CA SER A 46 -0.56 5.48 -8.71
C SER A 46 -1.56 6.52 -8.19
N ASP A 47 -1.13 7.76 -8.00
CA ASP A 47 -1.93 8.85 -7.43
C ASP A 47 -3.16 9.18 -8.29
N THR A 48 -3.05 9.02 -9.61
CA THR A 48 -4.13 9.24 -10.59
C THR A 48 -5.15 8.10 -10.67
N LEU A 49 -4.83 6.91 -10.14
CA LEU A 49 -5.68 5.72 -10.30
C LEU A 49 -6.79 5.68 -9.22
N PRO A 50 -8.08 5.49 -9.58
CA PRO A 50 -9.17 5.47 -8.61
C PRO A 50 -9.27 4.11 -7.89
N ALA A 51 -8.40 3.87 -6.91
CA ALA A 51 -8.36 2.62 -6.14
C ALA A 51 -9.10 2.69 -4.78
N GLY A 52 -9.55 3.88 -4.36
CA GLY A 52 -10.11 4.13 -3.03
C GLY A 52 -11.55 4.66 -3.04
N PRO A 53 -11.98 5.33 -1.95
CA PRO A 53 -13.33 5.89 -1.81
C PRO A 53 -13.72 6.90 -2.88
N GLU A 54 -12.75 7.49 -3.58
CA GLU A 54 -12.96 8.41 -4.69
C GLU A 54 -13.75 7.79 -5.85
N ARG A 55 -13.74 6.45 -5.98
CA ARG A 55 -14.50 5.70 -7.00
C ARG A 55 -16.00 6.03 -6.99
N GLN A 56 -16.56 6.43 -5.85
CA GLN A 56 -17.97 6.82 -5.75
C GLN A 56 -18.34 8.05 -6.61
N TYR A 57 -17.34 8.83 -7.03
CA TYR A 57 -17.51 10.03 -7.84
C TYR A 57 -17.24 9.81 -9.34
N TRP A 58 -16.85 8.59 -9.73
CA TRP A 58 -16.52 8.26 -11.11
C TRP A 58 -17.69 7.60 -11.82
N SER A 59 -17.77 7.76 -13.14
CA SER A 59 -18.74 7.02 -13.96
C SER A 59 -18.31 5.55 -14.10
N GLU A 60 -19.27 4.64 -14.21
CA GLU A 60 -19.00 3.20 -14.37
C GLU A 60 -18.16 2.89 -15.63
N SER A 61 -18.35 3.66 -16.72
CA SER A 61 -17.56 3.49 -17.94
C SER A 61 -16.08 3.85 -17.71
N ALA A 62 -15.81 4.96 -17.03
CA ALA A 62 -14.44 5.37 -16.71
C ALA A 62 -13.78 4.39 -15.73
N LEU A 63 -14.52 3.91 -14.72
CA LEU A 63 -14.01 2.91 -13.78
C LEU A 63 -13.56 1.62 -14.48
N ARG A 64 -14.28 1.14 -15.50
CA ARG A 64 -13.88 -0.06 -16.25
C ARG A 64 -12.54 0.11 -16.97
N GLU A 65 -12.28 1.28 -17.53
CA GLU A 65 -11.00 1.57 -18.20
C GLU A 65 -9.85 1.69 -17.19
N GLU A 66 -10.11 2.32 -16.05
CA GLU A 66 -9.12 2.50 -14.98
C GLU A 66 -8.85 1.20 -14.21
N ASP A 67 -9.82 0.29 -14.08
CA ASP A 67 -9.65 -1.00 -13.41
C ASP A 67 -8.58 -1.86 -14.08
N GLU A 68 -8.45 -1.80 -15.41
CA GLU A 68 -7.38 -2.51 -16.12
C GLU A 68 -6.01 -1.89 -15.84
N LYS A 69 -5.92 -0.56 -15.77
CA LYS A 69 -4.67 0.13 -15.40
C LYS A 69 -4.28 -0.19 -13.96
N ILE A 70 -5.24 -0.21 -13.04
CA ILE A 70 -5.05 -0.65 -11.65
C ILE A 70 -4.54 -2.07 -11.63
N ARG A 71 -5.14 -3.01 -12.36
CA ARG A 71 -4.69 -4.40 -12.40
C ARG A 71 -3.24 -4.53 -12.87
N VAL A 72 -2.87 -3.85 -13.95
CA VAL A 72 -1.50 -3.84 -14.49
C VAL A 72 -0.51 -3.23 -13.48
N ALA A 73 -0.87 -2.11 -12.87
CA ALA A 73 -0.09 -1.46 -11.82
C ALA A 73 0.12 -2.36 -10.59
N GLU A 74 -0.95 -2.99 -10.09
CA GLU A 74 -0.86 -3.87 -8.93
C GLU A 74 0.00 -5.10 -9.20
N ASP A 75 -0.09 -5.68 -10.40
CA ASP A 75 0.76 -6.81 -10.78
C ASP A 75 2.23 -6.41 -10.92
N LEU A 76 2.51 -5.22 -11.47
CA LEU A 76 3.87 -4.68 -11.57
C LEU A 76 4.56 -4.54 -10.20
N TRP A 77 3.84 -4.06 -9.19
CA TRP A 77 4.40 -3.79 -7.87
C TRP A 77 4.15 -4.89 -6.83
N ARG A 78 3.43 -5.97 -7.18
CA ARG A 78 3.00 -7.00 -6.24
C ARG A 78 4.14 -7.57 -5.43
N THR A 79 5.22 -8.01 -6.07
CA THR A 79 6.35 -8.65 -5.41
C THR A 79 7.01 -7.71 -4.39
N VAL A 80 7.37 -6.49 -4.83
CA VAL A 80 8.07 -5.53 -3.97
C VAL A 80 7.20 -5.03 -2.82
N ALA A 81 5.89 -4.87 -3.05
CA ALA A 81 4.94 -4.48 -2.01
C ALA A 81 4.78 -5.58 -0.95
N MET A 82 4.75 -6.85 -1.36
CA MET A 82 4.64 -7.99 -0.45
C MET A 82 5.90 -8.17 0.40
N GLU A 83 7.09 -7.97 -0.18
CA GLU A 83 8.35 -8.01 0.55
C GLU A 83 8.43 -6.88 1.59
N ALA A 84 8.12 -5.64 1.18
CA ALA A 84 8.08 -4.49 2.09
C ALA A 84 7.05 -4.66 3.22
N ALA A 85 5.86 -5.19 2.91
CA ALA A 85 4.83 -5.48 3.91
C ALA A 85 5.33 -6.48 4.97
N ARG A 86 5.97 -7.57 4.53
CA ARG A 86 6.53 -8.58 5.43
C ARG A 86 7.66 -8.02 6.29
N ALA A 87 8.57 -7.26 5.69
CA ALA A 87 9.67 -6.61 6.40
C ALA A 87 9.16 -5.69 7.52
N LEU A 88 8.13 -4.89 7.23
CA LEU A 88 7.52 -4.04 8.25
C LEU A 88 6.78 -4.84 9.32
N MET A 89 6.06 -5.90 8.96
CA MET A 89 5.42 -6.76 9.96
C MET A 89 6.44 -7.36 10.92
N GLU A 90 7.61 -7.77 10.42
CA GLU A 90 8.70 -8.29 11.23
C GLU A 90 9.28 -7.23 12.16
N LYS A 91 9.66 -6.06 11.61
CA LYS A 91 10.23 -4.93 12.36
C LYS A 91 9.35 -4.56 13.57
N TYR A 92 8.05 -4.43 13.35
CA TYR A 92 7.12 -4.02 14.40
C TYR A 92 6.67 -5.17 15.32
N ARG A 93 6.92 -6.43 14.95
CA ARG A 93 6.79 -7.56 15.88
C ARG A 93 7.95 -7.57 16.86
N ALA A 94 9.20 -7.52 16.37
CA ALA A 94 10.40 -7.50 17.20
C ALA A 94 10.40 -6.34 18.21
N SER A 95 9.97 -5.14 17.78
CA SER A 95 9.87 -3.98 18.68
C SER A 95 8.82 -4.15 19.80
N ALA A 96 7.76 -4.95 19.58
CA ALA A 96 6.76 -5.24 20.61
C ALA A 96 7.27 -6.25 21.64
N ASP A 97 8.08 -7.22 21.20
CA ASP A 97 8.68 -8.24 22.05
C ASP A 97 9.80 -7.67 22.95
N GLU A 98 10.53 -6.63 22.51
CA GLU A 98 11.56 -5.95 23.31
C GLU A 98 11.03 -5.12 24.50
N HIS A 99 9.73 -4.86 24.55
CA HIS A 99 9.07 -4.08 25.60
C HIS A 99 8.19 -4.93 26.54
N THR A 100 8.35 -6.26 26.51
CA THR A 100 7.67 -7.22 27.40
C THR A 100 8.69 -7.91 28.30
#